data_AF-A0A1H2UTL7-F1
#
_entry.id   AF-A0A1H2UTL7-F1
#
_cell.length_a   1.000
_cell.length_b   1.000
_cell.length_c   1.000
_cell.angle_alpha   90.00
_cell.angle_beta   90.00
_cell.angle_gamma   90.00
#
_symmetry.space_group_name_H-M   'P 1'
#
loop_
_entity.id
_entity.type
_entity.pdbx_description
1 polymer ?
#
loop_
_entity_poly.entity_id
_entity_poly.type
_entity_poly.pdbx_seq_one_letter_code
_entity_poly.pdbx_strand_id
1 'polypeptide(L)'
;MPAAVWTGRNSDLDMVTADISRALATELGLGSSPLAVTLSAESDGVPAGSLLPPRERFSGMPAPTHCFVYVDAPAPRPFELRASIMSGRSGLRRSVGLGQLLYAVPLAISVPSRVSLGASGFEGEPAITGLLTPLLATADALAVTKAGPDLNHTWQVERLLAIEPLPQGALLVVRTLHRPSPGGWVLSSKAVLDFAARAEAALG
;
A
#
# COMPACT_ATOMS: atom_id res chain seq x y z
N MET A 1 10.77 -14.51 7.03
CA MET A 1 9.55 -14.05 6.32
C MET A 1 8.78 -13.13 7.27
N PRO A 2 8.23 -11.99 6.81
CA PRO A 2 7.53 -11.05 7.68
C PRO A 2 6.20 -11.63 8.16
N ALA A 3 6.13 -12.01 9.44
CA ALA A 3 4.92 -12.47 10.15
C ALA A 3 3.78 -11.44 10.16
N ALA A 4 2.54 -11.89 10.03
CA ALA A 4 1.39 -11.04 10.34
C ALA A 4 1.21 -10.98 11.86
N VAL A 5 1.62 -9.89 12.49
CA VAL A 5 1.42 -9.73 13.94
C VAL A 5 0.04 -9.12 14.19
N TRP A 6 -0.82 -9.89 14.85
CA TRP A 6 -1.98 -9.36 15.54
C TRP A 6 -1.49 -8.39 16.62
N THR A 7 -1.73 -7.10 16.42
CA THR A 7 -1.12 -6.05 17.23
C THR A 7 -1.57 -6.06 18.71
N GLY A 8 -2.58 -6.86 19.07
CA GLY A 8 -3.22 -6.84 20.38
C GLY A 8 -4.09 -5.60 20.60
N ARG A 9 -4.26 -4.76 19.57
CA ARG A 9 -5.04 -3.51 19.64
C ARG A 9 -6.53 -3.78 19.59
N ASN A 10 -7.28 -2.88 20.23
CA ASN A 10 -8.74 -2.87 20.20
C ASN A 10 -9.23 -2.75 18.75
N SER A 11 -10.31 -3.44 18.40
CA SER A 11 -10.97 -3.34 17.10
C SER A 11 -11.88 -2.10 17.01
N ASP A 12 -11.50 -1.01 17.67
CA ASP A 12 -12.22 0.26 17.63
C ASP A 12 -11.79 1.02 16.38
N LEU A 13 -12.76 1.37 15.53
CA LEU A 13 -12.50 1.93 14.21
C LEU A 13 -11.84 3.31 14.26
N ASP A 14 -12.25 4.14 15.22
CA ASP A 14 -11.72 5.50 15.37
C ASP A 14 -10.27 5.43 15.87
N MET A 15 -9.99 4.53 16.81
CA MET A 15 -8.62 4.27 17.27
C MET A 15 -7.71 3.76 16.15
N VAL A 16 -8.19 2.80 15.35
CA VAL A 16 -7.41 2.26 14.21
C VAL A 16 -7.10 3.36 13.19
N THR A 17 -8.09 4.18 12.86
CA THR A 17 -7.94 5.27 11.90
C THR A 17 -6.96 6.34 12.39
N ALA A 18 -7.08 6.74 13.65
CA ALA A 18 -6.16 7.68 14.29
C ALA A 18 -4.72 7.11 14.36
N ASP A 19 -4.58 5.83 14.64
CA ASP A 19 -3.26 5.17 14.69
C ASP A 19 -2.59 5.09 13.32
N ILE A 20 -3.34 4.79 12.26
CA ILE A 20 -2.81 4.77 10.88
C ILE A 20 -2.36 6.19 10.48
N SER A 21 -3.20 7.19 10.74
CA SER A 21 -2.85 8.59 10.48
C SER A 21 -1.61 9.05 11.26
N ARG A 22 -1.49 8.67 12.54
CA ARG A 22 -0.29 8.96 13.36
C ARG A 22 0.94 8.25 12.83
N ALA A 23 0.82 6.99 12.43
CA ALA A 23 1.92 6.22 11.85
C ALA A 23 2.42 6.87 10.54
N LEU A 24 1.51 7.31 9.66
CA LEU A 24 1.86 8.07 8.47
C LEU A 24 2.60 9.36 8.80
N ALA A 25 2.06 10.17 9.72
CA ALA A 25 2.69 11.42 10.12
C ALA A 25 4.11 11.19 10.65
N THR A 26 4.30 10.13 11.43
CA THR A 26 5.61 9.77 11.98
C THR A 26 6.57 9.30 10.88
N GLU A 27 6.16 8.38 10.01
CA GLU A 27 6.99 7.84 8.94
C GLU A 27 7.43 8.93 7.93
N LEU A 28 6.54 9.88 7.66
CA LEU A 28 6.75 10.94 6.69
C LEU A 28 7.30 12.24 7.31
N GLY A 29 7.46 12.30 8.63
CA GLY A 29 7.92 13.50 9.33
C GLY A 29 6.97 14.69 9.21
N LEU A 30 5.65 14.45 9.15
CA LEU A 30 4.64 15.48 9.01
C LEU A 30 4.39 16.19 10.35
N GLY A 31 4.21 17.51 10.30
CA GLY A 31 3.84 18.32 11.47
C GLY A 31 2.41 18.08 11.97
N SER A 32 1.57 17.40 11.18
CA SER A 32 0.22 17.01 11.57
C SER A 32 -0.19 15.69 10.90
N SER A 33 -1.18 15.04 11.50
CA SER A 33 -1.77 13.80 11.01
C SER A 33 -2.59 14.04 9.72
N PRO A 34 -2.34 13.30 8.63
CA PRO A 34 -3.13 13.42 7.41
C PRO A 34 -4.57 12.99 7.64
N LEU A 35 -5.49 13.53 6.83
CA LEU A 35 -6.90 13.18 6.92
C LEU A 35 -7.08 11.70 6.56
N ALA A 36 -7.74 10.96 7.46
CA ALA A 36 -8.03 9.55 7.29
C ALA A 36 -9.52 9.30 7.50
N VAL A 37 -10.11 8.45 6.66
CA VAL A 37 -11.52 8.08 6.73
C VAL A 37 -11.63 6.56 6.80
N THR A 38 -12.46 6.07 7.71
CA THR A 38 -12.79 4.65 7.78
C THR A 38 -13.90 4.33 6.79
N LEU A 39 -13.71 3.26 6.03
CA LEU A 39 -14.75 2.65 5.19
C LEU A 39 -15.10 1.27 5.73
N SER A 40 -16.38 0.89 5.63
CA SER A 40 -16.82 -0.44 6.06
C SER A 40 -16.17 -1.54 5.20
N ALA A 41 -16.08 -2.76 5.74
CA ALA A 41 -15.56 -3.91 5.00
C ALA A 41 -16.38 -4.25 3.72
N GLU A 42 -17.65 -3.84 3.71
CA GLU A 42 -18.59 -4.03 2.60
C GLU A 42 -18.56 -2.86 1.60
N SER A 43 -17.82 -1.79 1.89
CA SER A 43 -17.71 -0.65 1.01
C SER A 43 -17.03 -1.05 -0.30
N ASP A 44 -17.78 -0.98 -1.40
CA ASP A 44 -17.23 -0.93 -2.76
C ASP A 44 -16.80 0.51 -3.13
N GLY A 45 -17.07 1.46 -2.24
CA GLY A 45 -16.76 2.88 -2.40
C GLY A 45 -15.26 3.13 -2.45
N VAL A 46 -14.81 3.57 -3.61
CA VAL A 46 -13.64 4.42 -3.77
C VAL A 46 -14.16 5.87 -3.64
N PRO A 47 -13.56 6.74 -2.80
CA PRO A 47 -13.99 8.14 -2.72
C PRO A 47 -14.08 8.76 -4.12
N ALA A 48 -15.07 9.62 -4.37
CA ALA A 48 -15.24 10.22 -5.68
C ALA A 48 -13.95 10.97 -6.09
N GLY A 49 -13.40 10.62 -7.26
CA GLY A 49 -12.16 11.19 -7.76
C GLY A 49 -10.88 10.50 -7.31
N SER A 50 -10.94 9.40 -6.54
CA SER A 50 -9.74 8.69 -6.12
C SER A 50 -9.00 8.02 -7.29
N LEU A 51 -7.69 8.04 -7.22
CA LEU A 51 -6.75 7.44 -8.16
C LEU A 51 -6.56 5.94 -7.91
N LEU A 52 -6.94 5.45 -6.74
CA LEU A 52 -6.85 4.03 -6.43
C LEU A 52 -7.82 3.18 -7.26
N PRO A 53 -7.39 2.00 -7.75
CA PRO A 53 -8.30 1.11 -8.46
C PRO A 53 -9.41 0.59 -7.52
N PRO A 54 -10.56 0.18 -8.10
CA PRO A 54 -11.63 -0.49 -7.36
C PRO A 54 -11.13 -1.68 -6.56
N ARG A 55 -11.90 -2.07 -5.55
CA ARG A 55 -11.55 -3.22 -4.70
C ARG A 55 -11.54 -4.50 -5.53
N GLU A 56 -10.42 -5.23 -5.48
CA GLU A 56 -10.36 -6.62 -5.96
C GLU A 56 -11.10 -7.55 -4.96
N ARG A 57 -11.96 -8.41 -5.49
CA ARG A 57 -12.61 -9.45 -4.67
C ARG A 57 -11.61 -10.59 -4.47
N PHE A 58 -11.02 -10.68 -3.29
CA PHE A 58 -10.15 -11.80 -2.94
C PHE A 58 -10.96 -13.08 -2.77
N SER A 59 -10.55 -14.15 -3.45
CA SER A 59 -11.01 -15.52 -3.18
C SER A 59 -9.86 -16.32 -2.58
N GLY A 60 -10.13 -17.06 -1.50
CA GLY A 60 -9.12 -17.74 -0.69
C GLY A 60 -8.92 -17.00 0.62
N MET A 61 -9.64 -17.41 1.67
CA MET A 61 -9.74 -16.68 2.93
C MET A 61 -8.41 -16.66 3.70
N PRO A 62 -8.03 -15.48 4.21
CA PRO A 62 -7.61 -15.42 5.61
C PRO A 62 -8.07 -14.14 6.32
N ALA A 63 -8.59 -14.27 7.54
CA ALA A 63 -9.07 -13.20 8.43
C ALA A 63 -10.00 -12.13 7.81
N PRO A 64 -11.28 -12.06 8.21
CA PRO A 64 -12.23 -11.14 7.58
C PRO A 64 -11.72 -9.69 7.69
N THR A 65 -11.79 -8.96 6.57
CA THR A 65 -11.57 -7.51 6.57
C THR A 65 -12.52 -6.89 7.58
N HIS A 66 -11.97 -6.14 8.51
CA HIS A 66 -12.70 -5.41 9.53
C HIS A 66 -13.19 -4.08 8.98
N CYS A 67 -12.29 -3.34 8.35
CA CYS A 67 -12.55 -2.05 7.71
C CYS A 67 -11.41 -1.72 6.74
N PHE A 68 -11.59 -0.64 6.00
CA PHE A 68 -10.50 0.02 5.29
C PHE A 68 -10.25 1.39 5.90
N VAL A 69 -8.99 1.81 5.94
CA VAL A 69 -8.61 3.19 6.22
C VAL A 69 -8.13 3.81 4.92
N TYR A 70 -8.85 4.82 4.45
CA TYR A 70 -8.46 5.63 3.29
C TYR A 70 -7.77 6.90 3.77
N VAL A 71 -6.68 7.26 3.13
CA VAL A 71 -5.93 8.50 3.37
C VAL A 71 -5.67 9.18 2.04
N ASP A 72 -5.94 10.48 2.01
CA ASP A 72 -5.53 11.39 0.94
C ASP A 72 -4.59 12.43 1.56
N ALA A 73 -3.36 12.47 1.07
CA ALA A 73 -2.30 13.28 1.64
C ALA A 73 -1.59 14.10 0.55
N PRO A 74 -1.58 15.44 0.66
CA PRO A 74 -0.90 16.30 -0.33
C PRO A 74 0.61 16.43 -0.09
N ALA A 75 1.11 16.02 1.09
CA ALA A 75 2.50 16.22 1.51
C ALA A 75 3.12 14.90 2.05
N PRO A 76 4.44 14.67 1.88
CA PRO A 76 5.43 15.56 1.25
C PRO A 76 5.32 15.62 -0.28
N ARG A 77 4.55 14.72 -0.89
CA ARG A 77 4.02 14.80 -2.25
C ARG A 77 2.60 14.23 -2.24
N PRO A 78 1.75 14.55 -3.23
CA PRO A 78 0.42 13.96 -3.32
C PRO A 78 0.47 12.43 -3.39
N PHE A 79 -0.33 11.77 -2.57
CA PHE A 79 -0.61 10.34 -2.67
C PHE A 79 -1.93 9.98 -1.99
N GLU A 80 -2.49 8.85 -2.43
CA GLU A 80 -3.59 8.18 -1.75
C GLU A 80 -3.11 6.84 -1.19
N LEU A 81 -3.68 6.44 -0.06
CA LEU A 81 -3.47 5.14 0.57
C LEU A 81 -4.80 4.52 0.97
N ARG A 82 -5.04 3.27 0.54
CA ARG A 82 -6.04 2.38 1.13
C ARG A 82 -5.37 1.28 1.92
N ALA A 83 -5.52 1.30 3.24
CA ALA A 83 -5.07 0.27 4.15
C ALA A 83 -6.22 -0.70 4.50
N SER A 84 -6.01 -2.00 4.26
CA SER A 84 -6.93 -3.05 4.69
C SER A 84 -6.64 -3.43 6.13
N ILE A 85 -7.65 -3.35 7.00
CA ILE A 85 -7.56 -3.77 8.39
C ILE A 85 -8.22 -5.14 8.49
N MET A 86 -7.47 -6.13 8.96
CA MET A 86 -7.93 -7.50 9.13
C MET A 86 -8.34 -7.73 10.57
N SER A 87 -9.37 -8.53 10.79
CA SER A 87 -9.78 -8.96 12.13
C SER A 87 -9.35 -10.40 12.43
N GLY A 88 -8.91 -10.63 13.66
CA GLY A 88 -8.47 -11.93 14.12
C GLY A 88 -8.42 -12.01 15.64
N ARG A 89 -7.60 -12.92 16.15
CA ARG A 89 -7.49 -13.18 17.60
C ARG A 89 -6.04 -13.14 18.05
N SER A 90 -5.82 -12.50 19.20
CA SER A 90 -4.58 -12.62 19.97
C SER A 90 -4.96 -13.15 21.35
N GLY A 91 -4.65 -14.42 21.61
CA GLY A 91 -5.17 -15.15 22.77
C GLY A 91 -6.71 -15.25 22.75
N LEU A 92 -7.35 -14.84 23.85
CA LEU A 92 -8.82 -14.85 24.00
C LEU A 92 -9.51 -13.59 23.47
N ARG A 93 -8.77 -12.55 23.07
CA ARG A 93 -9.33 -11.26 22.66
C ARG A 93 -9.36 -11.13 21.13
N ARG A 94 -10.41 -10.46 20.63
CA ARG A 94 -10.42 -9.97 19.24
C ARG A 94 -9.32 -8.93 19.09
N SER A 95 -8.58 -9.00 17.99
CA SER A 95 -7.48 -8.11 17.66
C SER A 95 -7.58 -7.71 16.19
N VAL A 96 -7.00 -6.57 15.86
CA VAL A 96 -6.80 -6.14 14.47
C VAL A 96 -5.34 -6.28 14.05
N GLY A 97 -5.17 -6.52 12.75
CA GLY A 97 -3.89 -6.55 12.07
C GLY A 97 -3.97 -5.75 10.77
N LEU A 98 -2.82 -5.37 10.23
CA LEU A 98 -2.73 -4.70 8.94
C LEU A 98 -2.57 -5.75 7.85
N GLY A 99 -3.39 -5.64 6.81
CA GLY A 99 -3.33 -6.50 5.63
C GLY A 99 -2.58 -5.83 4.50
N GLN A 100 -3.27 -5.70 3.37
CA GLN A 100 -2.78 -5.00 2.19
C GLN A 100 -2.76 -3.48 2.40
N LEU A 101 -1.72 -2.84 1.88
CA LEU A 101 -1.64 -1.42 1.65
C LEU A 101 -1.63 -1.18 0.13
N LEU A 102 -2.47 -0.29 -0.36
CA LEU A 102 -2.51 0.09 -1.76
C LEU A 102 -2.29 1.60 -1.87
N TYR A 103 -1.22 1.97 -2.57
CA TYR A 103 -0.82 3.34 -2.82
C TYR A 103 -1.12 3.74 -4.26
N ALA A 104 -1.53 4.98 -4.44
CA ALA A 104 -1.59 5.68 -5.72
C ALA A 104 -0.82 6.99 -5.57
N VAL A 105 0.22 7.18 -6.39
CA VAL A 105 1.10 8.35 -6.34
C VAL A 105 1.13 8.99 -7.73
N PRO A 106 0.54 10.18 -7.91
CA PRO A 106 0.70 10.95 -9.14
C PRO A 106 2.17 11.23 -9.41
N LEU A 107 2.58 11.02 -10.65
CA LEU A 107 3.91 11.36 -11.13
C LEU A 107 3.83 12.58 -12.06
N ALA A 108 4.79 13.50 -11.93
CA ALA A 108 4.93 14.71 -12.74
C ALA A 108 5.59 14.45 -14.11
N ILE A 109 5.59 13.19 -14.56
CA ILE A 109 6.13 12.74 -15.83
C ILE A 109 5.02 12.08 -16.64
N SER A 110 5.18 12.06 -17.97
CA SER A 110 4.29 11.33 -18.86
C SER A 110 4.99 10.07 -19.35
N VAL A 111 4.31 8.93 -19.29
CA VAL A 111 4.75 7.71 -19.96
C VAL A 111 3.84 7.44 -21.16
N PRO A 112 4.36 7.01 -22.32
CA PRO A 112 3.54 6.72 -23.49
C PRO A 112 2.76 5.41 -23.36
N SER A 113 3.19 4.51 -22.46
CA SER A 113 2.59 3.19 -22.27
C SER A 113 2.75 2.71 -20.83
N ARG A 114 1.89 1.76 -20.43
CA ARG A 114 1.95 1.13 -19.10
C ARG A 114 3.26 0.36 -18.94
N VAL A 115 3.86 0.49 -17.75
CA VAL A 115 4.96 -0.37 -17.30
C VAL A 115 4.58 -1.04 -15.99
N SER A 116 4.83 -2.34 -15.86
CA SER A 116 4.54 -3.10 -14.63
C SER A 116 5.72 -3.95 -14.19
N LEU A 117 5.83 -4.20 -12.90
CA LEU A 117 6.81 -5.14 -12.35
C LEU A 117 6.29 -6.58 -12.52
N GLY A 118 6.96 -7.34 -13.38
CA GLY A 118 6.76 -8.76 -13.60
C GLY A 118 7.56 -9.65 -12.66
N ALA A 119 7.69 -10.92 -13.01
CA ALA A 119 8.42 -11.91 -12.21
C ALA A 119 9.96 -11.76 -12.31
N SER A 120 10.46 -11.33 -13.47
CA SER A 120 11.89 -11.25 -13.78
C SER A 120 12.42 -9.82 -13.97
N GLY A 121 11.54 -8.82 -13.94
CA GLY A 121 11.90 -7.43 -14.23
C GLY A 121 10.69 -6.56 -14.53
N PHE A 122 10.94 -5.36 -15.04
CA PHE A 122 9.87 -4.51 -15.57
C PHE A 122 9.42 -5.00 -16.95
N GLU A 123 8.11 -5.02 -17.15
CA GLU A 123 7.41 -5.41 -18.37
C GLU A 123 6.73 -4.18 -18.97
N GLY A 124 6.82 -4.00 -20.29
CA GLY A 124 6.34 -2.82 -21.00
C GLY A 124 7.28 -2.46 -22.15
N GLU A 125 7.25 -1.19 -22.56
CA GLU A 125 8.11 -0.68 -23.63
C GLU A 125 9.60 -0.77 -23.25
N PRO A 126 10.47 -1.39 -24.08
CA PRO A 126 11.88 -1.64 -23.74
C PRO A 126 12.69 -0.40 -23.37
N ALA A 127 12.40 0.74 -24.01
CA ALA A 127 13.08 2.00 -23.72
C ALA A 127 12.79 2.46 -22.27
N ILE A 128 11.55 2.28 -21.81
CA ILE A 128 11.11 2.68 -20.47
C ILE A 128 11.57 1.68 -19.42
N THR A 129 11.41 0.38 -19.69
CA THR A 129 11.82 -0.68 -18.75
C THR A 129 13.33 -0.70 -18.54
N GLY A 130 14.12 -0.39 -19.58
CA GLY A 130 15.57 -0.23 -19.48
C GLY A 130 15.98 0.87 -18.48
N LEU A 131 15.28 2.01 -18.49
CA LEU A 131 15.53 3.12 -17.57
C LEU A 131 15.17 2.78 -16.11
N LEU A 132 14.16 1.95 -15.90
CA LEU A 132 13.71 1.54 -14.55
C LEU A 132 14.50 0.36 -13.99
N THR A 133 15.27 -0.37 -14.82
CA THR A 133 16.04 -1.55 -14.40
C THR A 133 16.93 -1.32 -13.16
N PRO A 134 17.63 -0.18 -13.00
CA PRO A 134 18.41 0.11 -11.78
C PRO A 134 17.56 0.13 -10.49
N LEU A 135 16.25 0.31 -10.58
CA LEU A 135 15.32 0.38 -9.45
C LEU A 135 14.70 -0.99 -9.10
N LEU A 136 15.01 -2.05 -9.85
CA LEU A 136 14.36 -3.36 -9.73
C LEU A 136 14.37 -3.92 -8.30
N ALA A 137 15.52 -3.91 -7.63
CA ALA A 137 15.64 -4.41 -6.26
C ALA A 137 14.77 -3.62 -5.26
N THR A 138 14.60 -2.32 -5.48
CA THR A 138 13.72 -1.49 -4.64
C THR A 138 12.25 -1.79 -4.94
N ALA A 139 11.90 -1.96 -6.22
CA ALA A 139 10.58 -2.33 -6.68
C ALA A 139 10.13 -3.68 -6.08
N ASP A 140 11.00 -4.70 -6.14
CA ASP A 140 10.76 -6.02 -5.54
C ASP A 140 10.57 -5.97 -4.03
N ALA A 141 11.32 -5.12 -3.34
CA ALA A 141 11.19 -4.94 -1.89
C ALA A 141 9.85 -4.28 -1.52
N LEU A 142 9.28 -3.44 -2.37
CA LEU A 142 7.97 -2.81 -2.15
C LEU A 142 6.81 -3.77 -2.47
N ALA A 143 6.87 -4.41 -3.64
CA ALA A 143 5.79 -5.24 -4.19
C ALA A 143 5.89 -6.70 -3.74
N VAL A 144 6.02 -6.90 -2.43
CA VAL A 144 6.05 -8.25 -1.84
C VAL A 144 4.71 -8.95 -2.06
N THR A 145 4.76 -10.18 -2.55
CA THR A 145 3.56 -10.99 -2.86
C THR A 145 3.13 -11.88 -1.72
N LYS A 146 3.96 -11.98 -0.67
CA LYS A 146 3.72 -12.86 0.48
C LYS A 146 3.92 -12.10 1.78
N ALA A 147 2.96 -12.28 2.69
CA ALA A 147 3.08 -11.89 4.09
C ALA A 147 2.67 -13.06 4.97
N GLY A 148 3.42 -13.29 6.05
CA GLY A 148 3.27 -14.44 6.94
C GLY A 148 4.63 -15.01 7.38
N PRO A 149 4.67 -15.77 8.48
CA PRO A 149 3.51 -16.42 9.14
C PRO A 149 3.02 -15.71 10.42
N ASP A 150 1.71 -15.71 10.71
CA ASP A 150 1.33 -16.22 12.04
C ASP A 150 1.39 -17.75 11.94
N LEU A 151 1.57 -18.47 13.05
CA LEU A 151 1.91 -19.91 13.08
C LEU A 151 1.07 -20.83 12.16
N ASN A 152 -0.08 -20.38 11.63
CA ASN A 152 -1.02 -21.16 10.85
C ASN A 152 -1.30 -20.63 9.42
N HIS A 153 -0.91 -19.40 9.05
CA HIS A 153 -1.33 -18.81 7.77
C HIS A 153 -0.24 -18.00 7.05
N THR A 154 -0.19 -18.15 5.73
CA THR A 154 0.56 -17.29 4.81
C THR A 154 -0.41 -16.66 3.82
N TRP A 155 -0.31 -15.35 3.64
CA TRP A 155 -1.11 -14.57 2.68
C TRP A 155 -0.33 -14.41 1.40
N GLN A 156 -1.02 -14.60 0.28
CA GLN A 156 -0.46 -14.44 -1.06
C GLN A 156 -1.36 -13.51 -1.86
N VAL A 157 -0.76 -12.56 -2.54
CA VAL A 157 -1.46 -11.63 -3.44
C VAL A 157 -0.71 -11.55 -4.75
N GLU A 158 -1.42 -11.18 -5.81
CA GLU A 158 -0.78 -10.80 -7.06
C GLU A 158 0.13 -9.59 -6.82
N ARG A 159 1.30 -9.63 -7.47
CA ARG A 159 2.25 -8.53 -7.47
C ARG A 159 1.61 -7.35 -8.18
N LEU A 160 1.60 -6.20 -7.53
CA LEU A 160 1.14 -4.96 -8.14
C LEU A 160 2.13 -3.84 -7.85
N LEU A 161 2.89 -3.51 -8.89
CA LEU A 161 3.62 -2.25 -9.02
C LEU A 161 3.55 -1.89 -10.50
N ALA A 162 2.86 -0.80 -10.81
CA ALA A 162 2.66 -0.36 -12.18
C ALA A 162 2.73 1.17 -12.27
N ILE A 163 3.25 1.67 -13.38
CA ILE A 163 3.17 3.06 -13.80
C ILE A 163 2.17 3.09 -14.96
N GLU A 164 1.00 3.66 -14.70
CA GLU A 164 -0.09 3.78 -15.66
C GLU A 164 -0.04 5.17 -16.33
N PRO A 165 -0.19 5.26 -17.67
CA PRO A 165 -0.36 6.55 -18.33
C PRO A 165 -1.73 7.15 -17.96
N LEU A 166 -1.75 8.45 -17.64
CA LEU A 166 -2.97 9.24 -17.43
C LEU A 166 -2.99 10.45 -18.37
N PRO A 167 -4.16 11.03 -18.68
CA PRO A 167 -4.22 12.21 -19.54
C PRO A 167 -3.41 13.42 -19.03
N GLN A 168 -3.19 13.52 -17.71
CA GLN A 168 -2.45 14.62 -17.07
C GLN A 168 -1.03 14.22 -16.59
N GLY A 169 -0.54 13.03 -16.92
CA GLY A 169 0.78 12.56 -16.47
C GLY A 169 0.83 11.04 -16.34
N ALA A 170 1.39 10.54 -15.24
CA ALA A 170 1.43 9.12 -14.95
C ALA A 170 1.03 8.84 -13.51
N LEU A 171 0.62 7.61 -13.23
CA LEU A 171 0.21 7.16 -11.91
C LEU A 171 1.03 5.94 -11.51
N LEU A 172 1.78 6.06 -10.42
CA LEU A 172 2.37 4.90 -9.78
C LEU A 172 1.31 4.25 -8.86
N VAL A 173 0.97 2.99 -9.13
CA VAL A 173 0.16 2.16 -8.25
C VAL A 173 1.05 1.09 -7.62
N VAL A 174 1.08 1.02 -6.29
CA VAL A 174 1.88 0.02 -5.56
C VAL A 174 1.04 -0.69 -4.51
N ARG A 175 1.06 -2.02 -4.54
CA ARG A 175 0.60 -2.87 -3.45
C ARG A 175 1.79 -3.25 -2.59
N THR A 176 1.72 -2.91 -1.31
CA THR A 176 2.64 -3.43 -0.30
C THR A 176 1.86 -4.29 0.70
N LEU A 177 2.54 -5.22 1.33
CA LEU A 177 1.97 -5.99 2.43
C LEU A 177 2.59 -5.54 3.75
N HIS A 178 1.77 -5.56 4.80
CA HIS A 178 2.24 -5.30 6.16
C HIS A 178 3.44 -6.18 6.54
N ARG A 179 4.36 -5.56 7.28
CA ARG A 179 5.50 -6.24 7.92
C ARG A 179 5.34 -6.15 9.43
N PRO A 180 5.62 -7.22 10.18
CA PRO A 180 5.55 -7.18 11.62
C PRO A 180 6.55 -6.14 12.14
N SER A 181 6.07 -5.27 13.02
CA SER A 181 6.94 -4.37 13.77
C SER A 181 6.62 -4.49 15.26
N PRO A 182 7.63 -4.49 16.15
CA PRO A 182 7.40 -4.52 17.59
C PRO A 182 6.70 -3.27 18.15
N GLY A 183 6.64 -2.16 17.39
CA GLY A 183 6.28 -0.83 17.89
C GLY A 183 5.03 -0.19 17.28
N GLY A 184 4.40 -0.81 16.26
CA GLY A 184 3.16 -0.30 15.68
C GLY A 184 2.95 -0.61 14.21
N TRP A 185 2.12 0.20 13.54
CA TRP A 185 1.87 0.08 12.11
C TRP A 185 3.10 0.53 11.32
N VAL A 186 3.54 -0.30 10.38
CA VAL A 186 4.55 0.08 9.38
C VAL A 186 3.87 0.09 8.03
N LEU A 187 3.80 1.28 7.43
CA LEU A 187 3.06 1.55 6.21
C LEU A 187 3.99 1.57 4.99
N SER A 188 5.30 1.74 5.22
CA SER A 188 6.32 1.85 4.17
C SER A 188 6.10 3.07 3.25
N SER A 189 5.37 4.08 3.72
CA SER A 189 4.96 5.21 2.87
C SER A 189 6.18 5.97 2.37
N LYS A 190 7.17 6.21 3.24
CA LYS A 190 8.45 6.83 2.86
C LYS A 190 9.12 6.09 1.70
N ALA A 191 9.20 4.76 1.78
CA ALA A 191 9.84 3.96 0.74
C ALA A 191 9.08 3.98 -0.60
N VAL A 192 7.74 4.04 -0.55
CA VAL A 192 6.90 4.20 -1.75
C VAL A 192 7.12 5.57 -2.40
N LEU A 193 7.11 6.65 -1.60
CA LEU A 193 7.32 8.01 -2.12
C LEU A 193 8.75 8.22 -2.64
N ASP A 194 9.75 7.63 -1.97
CA ASP A 194 11.14 7.65 -2.42
C ASP A 194 11.30 6.88 -3.75
N PHE A 195 10.62 5.74 -3.91
CA PHE A 195 10.59 5.00 -5.18
C PHE A 195 9.92 5.82 -6.28
N ALA A 196 8.79 6.48 -5.99
CA ALA A 196 8.12 7.35 -6.95
C ALA A 196 9.05 8.46 -7.47
N ALA A 197 9.77 9.13 -6.56
CA ALA A 197 10.72 10.17 -6.93
C ALA A 197 11.89 9.65 -7.79
N ARG A 198 12.40 8.44 -7.48
CA ARG A 198 13.45 7.80 -8.27
C ARG A 198 12.95 7.34 -9.64
N ALA A 199 11.73 6.84 -9.71
CA ALA A 199 11.10 6.43 -10.97
C ALA A 199 10.90 7.65 -11.88
N GLU A 200 10.41 8.77 -11.35
CA GLU A 200 10.34 10.03 -12.09
C GLU A 200 11.72 10.44 -12.62
N ALA A 201 12.72 10.54 -11.72
CA ALA A 201 14.07 10.93 -12.12
C ALA A 201 14.71 10.01 -13.17
N ALA A 202 14.35 8.72 -13.19
CA ALA A 202 14.83 7.78 -14.20
C ALA A 202 14.14 7.95 -15.55
N LEU A 203 12.89 8.43 -15.56
CA LEU A 203 12.04 8.51 -16.75
C LEU A 203 12.04 9.89 -17.43
N GLY A 204 12.46 10.95 -16.72
CA GLY A 204 12.65 12.31 -17.27
C GLY A 204 11.80 13.34 -16.56
#